data_AF-A0AAU5M8K3-F1
#
_entry.id   AF-A0AAU5M8K3-F1
#
_cell.length_a   1.000
_cell.length_b   1.000
_cell.length_c   1.000
_cell.angle_alpha   90.00
_cell.angle_beta   90.00
_cell.angle_gamma   90.00
#
_symmetry.space_group_name_H-M   'P 1'
#
loop_
_entity.id
_entity.type
_entity.pdbx_description
1 polymer ?
#
loop_
_entity_poly.entity_id
_entity_poly.type
_entity_poly.pdbx_seq_one_letter_code
_entity_poly.pdbx_strand_id
1 'polypeptide(L)' 'MVKLAYSAYSVFDAEAVICVSNRKVTWSVVHGLEQLGIPTLGPIWDS' A
#
# COMPACT_ATOMS: atom_id res chain seq x y z
N MET A 1 -3.33 9.02 1.65
CA MET A 1 -2.17 8.15 1.35
C MET A 1 -2.46 7.18 0.21
N VAL A 2 -3.60 6.49 0.17
CA VAL A 2 -3.98 5.59 -0.95
C VAL A 2 -3.81 6.25 -2.32
N LYS A 3 -4.37 7.46 -2.53
CA LYS A 3 -4.24 8.17 -3.81
C LYS A 3 -2.77 8.44 -4.21
N LEU A 4 -1.92 8.81 -3.26
CA LEU A 4 -0.50 9.03 -3.50
C LEU A 4 0.19 7.72 -3.93
N ALA A 5 -0.09 6.63 -3.21
CA ALA A 5 0.47 5.33 -3.51
C ALA A 5 -0.02 4.78 -4.86
N TYR A 6 -1.30 4.94 -5.19
CA TYR A 6 -1.86 4.59 -6.51
C TYR A 6 -1.20 5.40 -7.64
N SER A 7 -1.02 6.71 -7.45
CA SER A 7 -0.32 7.54 -8.44
C SER A 7 1.12 7.09 -8.65
N ALA A 8 1.85 6.75 -7.59
CA ALA A 8 3.21 6.21 -7.73
C ALA A 8 3.21 4.85 -8.46
N TYR A 9 2.34 3.92 -8.04
CA TYR A 9 2.15 2.63 -8.70
C TYR A 9 1.95 2.80 -10.22
N SER A 10 1.03 3.68 -10.62
CA SER A 10 0.71 3.92 -12.03
C SER A 10 1.81 4.66 -12.79
N VAL A 11 2.51 5.62 -12.17
CA VAL A 11 3.58 6.39 -12.83
C VAL A 11 4.81 5.53 -13.10
N PHE A 12 5.12 4.62 -12.17
CA PHE A 12 6.28 3.75 -12.28
C PHE A 12 5.96 2.39 -12.91
N ASP A 13 4.72 2.17 -13.35
CA ASP A 13 4.23 0.87 -13.87
C ASP A 13 4.66 -0.30 -12.97
N ALA A 14 4.50 -0.09 -11.66
CA ALA A 14 4.99 -1.02 -10.66
C ALA A 14 4.11 -2.28 -10.62
N GLU A 15 4.70 -3.43 -10.27
CA GLU A 15 3.95 -4.68 -10.13
C GLU A 15 3.27 -4.83 -8.75
N ALA A 16 3.76 -4.10 -7.75
CA ALA A 16 3.25 -4.15 -6.37
C ALA A 16 3.63 -2.89 -5.57
N VAL A 17 3.00 -2.72 -4.41
CA VAL A 17 3.31 -1.64 -3.44
C VAL A 17 3.68 -2.23 -2.09
N ILE A 18 4.73 -1.73 -1.44
CA ILE A 18 5.07 -2.06 -0.05
C ILE A 18 4.92 -0.79 0.82
N CYS A 19 4.10 -0.84 1.87
CA CYS A 19 3.85 0.27 2.77
C CYS A 19 4.44 0.02 4.17
N VAL A 20 5.59 0.63 4.47
CA VAL A 20 6.20 0.62 5.80
C VAL A 20 5.91 1.95 6.50
N SER A 21 5.06 1.92 7.52
CA SER A 21 4.67 3.10 8.31
C SER A 21 4.10 2.66 9.65
N ASN A 22 3.46 3.57 10.40
CA ASN A 22 2.66 3.20 11.55
C ASN A 22 1.42 2.37 11.12
N ARG A 23 0.90 1.55 12.05
CA ARG A 23 -0.22 0.62 11.79
C ARG A 23 -1.40 1.25 11.08
N LYS A 24 -1.82 2.44 11.51
CA LYS A 24 -2.98 3.14 10.94
C LYS A 24 -2.77 3.48 9.46
N VAL A 25 -1.60 4.01 9.11
CA VAL A 25 -1.28 4.37 7.73
C VAL A 25 -1.08 3.12 6.87
N THR A 26 -0.33 2.13 7.37
CA THR A 26 -0.12 0.86 6.67
C THR A 26 -1.45 0.20 6.31
N TRP A 27 -2.37 0.04 7.27
CA TRP A 27 -3.67 -0.57 7.01
C TRP A 27 -4.50 0.24 6.02
N SER A 28 -4.52 1.57 6.14
CA SER A 28 -5.24 2.43 5.20
C SER A 28 -4.73 2.26 3.76
N VAL A 29 -3.42 2.14 3.56
CA VAL A 29 -2.82 2.00 2.23
C VAL A 29 -2.99 0.59 1.69
N VAL A 30 -2.65 -0.44 2.48
CA VAL A 30 -2.74 -1.85 2.09
C VAL A 30 -4.16 -2.18 1.67
N HIS A 31 -5.14 -2.00 2.55
CA HIS A 31 -6.52 -2.36 2.24
C HIS A 31 -7.11 -1.50 1.11
N GLY A 32 -6.74 -0.21 1.05
CA GLY A 32 -7.23 0.69 0.00
C GLY A 32 -6.74 0.30 -1.39
N LEU A 33 -5.51 -0.21 -1.52
CA LEU A 33 -4.95 -0.66 -2.79
C LEU A 33 -5.37 -2.11 -3.12
N GLU A 34 -5.46 -3.00 -2.13
CA GLU A 34 -6.00 -4.35 -2.32
C GLU A 34 -7.43 -4.32 -2.87
N GLN A 35 -8.29 -3.41 -2.38
CA GLN A 35 -9.65 -3.21 -2.91
C GLN A 35 -9.68 -2.78 -4.38
N LEU A 36 -8.58 -2.20 -4.88
CA LEU A 36 -8.42 -1.84 -6.29
C LEU A 36 -7.77 -2.95 -7.12
N GLY A 37 -7.53 -4.12 -6.53
CA GLY A 37 -6.88 -5.25 -7.18
C GLY A 37 -5.35 -5.11 -7.30
N ILE A 38 -4.74 -4.18 -6.54
CA ILE A 38 -3.30 -3.93 -6.60
C ILE A 38 -2.59 -4.76 -5.52
N PRO A 39 -1.61 -5.61 -5.87
CA PRO A 39 -0.80 -6.34 -4.91
C PRO A 39 -0.10 -5.39 -3.94
N THR A 40 -0.42 -5.48 -2.65
CA THR A 40 0.10 -4.57 -1.63
C THR A 40 0.51 -5.29 -0.36
N LEU A 41 1.66 -4.93 0.21
CA LEU A 41 2.26 -5.56 1.39
C LEU A 41 2.57 -4.52 2.48
N GLY A 42 2.61 -4.95 3.73
CA GLY A 42 3.00 -4.14 4.88
C GLY A 42 3.69 -4.96 5.96
N PRO A 43 4.32 -4.31 6.98
CA PRO A 43 4.93 -5.00 8.10
C PRO A 43 3.92 -5.82 8.90
N ILE A 44 4.39 -6.95 9.43
CA ILE A 44 3.68 -7.74 10.45
C ILE A 44 3.89 -7.06 11.81
N TRP A 45 2.84 -6.97 12.61
CA TRP A 45 2.88 -6.40 13.95
C TRP A 45 2.95 -7.53 14.98
N ASP A 46 4.15 -8.04 15.25
CA ASP A 46 4.41 -9.18 16.14
C ASP A 46 5.24 -8.82 17.40
N SER A 47 5.40 -7.53 17.68
CA SER A 47 6.07 -6.98 18.87
C SER A 47 5.10 -6.34 19.86
#